data_AF-A0A9D1PQI4-F1
#
_entry.id   AF-A0A9D1PQI4-F1
#
_cell.length_a   1.000
_cell.length_b   1.000
_cell.length_c   1.000
_cell.angle_alpha   90.00
_cell.angle_beta   90.00
_cell.angle_gamma   90.00
#
_symmetry.space_group_name_H-M   'P 1'
#
loop_
_entity.id
_entity.type
_entity.pdbx_description
1 polymer ?
#
loop_
_entity_poly.entity_id
_entity_poly.type
_entity_poly.pdbx_seq_one_letter_code
_entity_poly.pdbx_strand_id
1 'polypeptide(L)'
;MSEKNSSKPQKGRGNIFNYAVIMIICVIIIILIAAMADNRENEIDNRIIETKRANEAIQNEIVSLREENYELKSERDKIKSELDAQTSYSTALSELTGIWNMINAGDLTGAANALIAADNSAYDENQQGYYNALCKLAGVDPLTKQMTTGQ
;
A
#
# COMPACT_ATOMS: atom_id res chain seq x y z
N MET A 1 79.19 67.57 45.07
CA MET A 1 79.58 66.18 44.76
C MET A 1 78.85 65.29 45.75
N SER A 2 78.05 64.28 45.42
CA SER A 2 77.64 63.67 44.15
C SER A 2 76.30 62.96 44.40
N GLU A 3 75.40 62.97 43.41
CA GLU A 3 74.13 62.25 43.38
C GLU A 3 74.26 60.73 43.64
N LYS A 4 73.22 60.12 44.24
CA LYS A 4 72.38 59.14 43.50
C LYS A 4 71.13 58.74 44.29
N ASN A 5 69.97 59.16 43.77
CA ASN A 5 68.70 58.47 43.97
C ASN A 5 68.86 56.99 43.58
N SER A 6 68.40 56.07 44.42
CA SER A 6 68.27 54.65 44.07
C SER A 6 66.94 54.13 44.58
N SER A 7 65.87 54.52 43.89
CA SER A 7 64.59 53.82 43.90
C SER A 7 64.81 52.35 43.51
N LYS A 8 64.68 51.44 44.49
CA LYS A 8 64.69 49.99 44.25
C LYS A 8 63.45 49.61 43.41
N PRO A 9 63.60 48.79 42.36
CA PRO A 9 62.47 48.41 41.51
C PRO A 9 61.62 47.39 42.26
N GLN A 10 60.36 47.72 42.50
CA GLN A 10 59.33 46.78 42.98
C GLN A 10 58.91 45.86 41.81
N LYS A 11 59.80 44.96 41.38
CA LYS A 11 59.53 43.98 40.30
C LYS A 11 59.47 42.57 40.89
N GLY A 12 58.26 42.04 41.06
CA GLY A 12 58.06 40.65 41.46
C GLY A 12 56.65 40.27 41.93
N ARG A 13 55.84 41.23 42.41
CA ARG A 13 54.46 40.95 42.87
C ARG A 13 53.39 41.01 41.78
N GLY A 14 53.57 41.83 40.75
CA GLY A 14 52.60 41.99 39.65
C GLY A 14 52.48 40.75 38.76
N ASN A 15 53.59 40.03 38.52
CA ASN A 15 53.57 38.84 37.65
C ASN A 15 52.78 37.70 38.30
N ILE A 16 53.02 37.39 39.57
CA ILE A 16 52.33 36.31 40.30
C ILE A 16 50.82 36.58 40.40
N PHE A 17 50.45 37.83 40.69
CA PHE A 17 49.03 38.22 40.73
C PHE A 17 48.37 38.12 39.36
N ASN A 18 49.05 38.56 38.29
CA ASN A 18 48.54 38.40 36.93
C ASN A 18 48.40 36.92 36.54
N TYR A 19 49.36 36.06 36.89
CA TYR A 19 49.24 34.62 36.66
C TYR A 19 48.07 33.99 37.44
N ALA A 20 47.85 34.41 38.69
CA ALA A 20 46.73 33.94 39.50
C ALA A 20 45.38 34.36 38.89
N VAL A 21 45.26 35.61 38.44
CA VAL A 21 44.06 36.12 37.75
C VAL A 21 43.82 35.38 36.44
N ILE A 22 44.86 35.16 35.63
CA ILE A 22 44.75 34.39 34.38
C ILE A 22 44.31 32.95 34.66
N MET A 23 44.88 32.28 35.68
CA MET A 23 44.46 30.93 36.05
C MET A 23 42.99 30.87 36.46
N ILE A 24 42.51 31.83 37.26
CA ILE A 24 41.10 31.89 37.66
C ILE A 24 40.19 32.07 36.43
N ILE A 25 40.55 32.98 35.51
CA ILE A 25 39.80 33.21 34.28
C ILE A 25 39.77 31.93 33.42
N CYS A 26 40.91 31.25 33.25
CA CYS A 26 40.99 30.00 32.50
C CYS A 26 40.09 28.91 33.11
N VAL A 27 40.09 28.76 34.44
CA VAL A 27 39.22 27.79 35.13
C VAL A 27 37.74 28.12 34.92
N ILE A 28 37.35 29.40 35.02
CA ILE A 28 35.97 29.83 34.76
C ILE A 28 35.55 29.51 33.32
N ILE A 29 36.41 29.78 32.33
CA ILE A 29 36.13 29.46 30.92
C ILE A 29 35.95 27.95 30.72
N ILE A 30 36.80 27.11 31.34
CA ILE A 30 36.70 25.65 31.24
C ILE A 30 35.37 25.16 31.83
N ILE A 31 34.95 25.68 32.98
CA ILE A 31 33.66 25.33 33.60
C ILE A 31 32.49 25.72 32.70
N LEU A 32 32.51 26.91 32.09
CA LEU A 32 31.46 27.35 31.17
C LEU A 32 31.40 26.48 29.91
N ILE A 33 32.54 26.12 29.33
CA ILE A 33 32.60 25.22 28.17
C ILE A 33 32.07 23.84 28.53
N ALA A 34 32.44 23.28 29.69
CA ALA A 34 31.94 21.99 30.14
C ALA A 34 30.42 22.02 30.33
N ALA A 35 29.88 23.04 31.01
CA ALA A 35 28.44 23.17 31.20
C ALA A 35 27.67 23.35 29.87
N MET A 36 28.23 24.09 28.91
CA MET A 36 27.63 24.23 27.57
C MET A 36 27.71 22.93 26.76
N ALA A 37 28.79 22.17 26.89
CA ALA A 37 28.96 20.88 26.23
C ALA A 37 27.93 19.86 26.75
N ASP A 38 27.80 19.72 28.08
CA ASP A 38 26.84 18.81 28.70
C ASP A 38 25.39 19.17 28.33
N ASN A 39 25.05 20.47 28.32
CA ASN A 39 23.70 20.91 27.92
C ASN A 39 23.41 20.60 26.45
N ARG A 40 24.39 20.78 25.56
CA ARG A 40 24.25 20.47 24.15
C ARG A 40 24.15 18.97 23.89
N GLU A 41 24.91 18.15 24.62
CA GLU A 41 24.85 16.69 24.51
C GLU A 41 23.46 16.16 24.91
N ASN A 42 22.92 16.62 26.03
CA ASN A 42 21.57 16.27 26.48
C ASN A 42 20.47 16.68 25.47
N GLU A 43 20.58 17.85 24.84
CA GLU A 43 19.62 18.28 23.81
C GLU A 43 19.69 17.37 22.56
N ILE A 44 20.91 17.02 22.14
CA ILE A 44 21.13 16.13 21.00
C ILE A 44 20.55 14.74 21.29
N ASP A 45 20.82 14.18 22.47
CA ASP A 45 20.32 12.86 22.86
C ASP A 45 18.79 12.82 22.92
N ASN A 46 18.16 13.86 23.48
CA ASN A 46 16.70 13.96 23.49
C ASN A 46 16.12 13.98 22.07
N ARG A 47 16.71 14.76 21.16
CA ARG A 47 16.29 14.80 19.75
C ARG A 47 16.50 13.44 19.05
N ILE A 48 17.59 12.74 19.35
CA ILE A 48 17.85 11.40 18.81
C ILE A 48 16.78 10.42 19.29
N ILE A 49 16.43 10.44 20.57
CA ILE A 49 15.40 9.57 21.15
C ILE A 49 14.04 9.86 20.53
N GLU A 50 13.65 11.14 20.42
CA GLU A 50 12.40 11.54 19.77
C GLU A 50 12.34 11.10 18.30
N THR A 51 13.43 11.35 17.55
CA THR A 51 13.53 10.94 16.14
C THR A 51 13.44 9.43 16.01
N LYS A 52 14.09 8.67 16.91
CA LYS A 52 14.03 7.21 16.90
C LYS A 52 12.61 6.70 17.15
N ARG A 53 11.91 7.25 18.14
CA ARG A 53 10.49 6.90 18.42
C ARG A 53 9.58 7.24 17.25
N ALA A 54 9.76 8.42 16.64
CA ALA A 54 9.00 8.81 15.46
C ALA A 54 9.26 7.84 14.28
N ASN A 55 10.52 7.45 14.08
CA ASN A 55 10.88 6.51 13.03
C ASN A 55 10.31 5.10 13.28
N GLU A 56 10.30 4.62 14.53
CA GLU A 56 9.65 3.37 14.92
C GLU A 56 8.14 3.42 14.66
N ALA A 57 7.47 4.54 15.00
CA ALA A 57 6.05 4.73 14.70
C ALA A 57 5.76 4.70 13.20
N ILE A 58 6.55 5.43 12.40
CA ILE A 58 6.45 5.44 10.94
C ILE A 58 6.66 4.04 10.37
N GLN A 59 7.65 3.29 10.86
CA GLN A 59 7.88 1.92 10.40
C GLN A 59 6.69 1.00 10.68
N ASN A 60 6.10 1.10 11.87
CA ASN A 60 4.91 0.32 12.22
C ASN A 60 3.71 0.68 11.32
N GLU A 61 3.50 1.97 11.06
CA GLU A 61 2.44 2.43 10.16
C GLU A 61 2.67 1.94 8.72
N ILE A 62 3.91 1.98 8.22
CA ILE A 62 4.25 1.43 6.91
C ILE A 62 3.95 -0.07 6.83
N VAL A 63 4.25 -0.83 7.89
CA VAL A 63 3.93 -2.27 7.92
C VAL A 63 2.43 -2.50 7.90
N SER A 64 1.67 -1.78 8.74
CA SER A 64 0.21 -1.87 8.79
C SER A 64 -0.44 -1.51 7.46
N LEU A 65 -0.02 -0.41 6.82
CA LEU A 65 -0.53 0.01 5.52
C LEU A 65 -0.20 -1.01 4.41
N ARG A 66 0.94 -1.70 4.50
CA ARG A 66 1.30 -2.75 3.54
C ARG A 66 0.42 -3.99 3.70
N GLU A 67 0.12 -4.37 4.94
CA GLU A 67 -0.77 -5.48 5.24
C GLU A 67 -2.19 -5.19 4.77
N GLU A 68 -2.74 -4.01 5.11
CA GLU A 68 -4.05 -3.56 4.63
C GLU A 68 -4.12 -3.53 3.09
N ASN A 69 -3.08 -3.00 2.42
CA ASN A 69 -3.03 -3.03 0.95
C ASN A 69 -3.02 -4.44 0.37
N TYR A 70 -2.38 -5.40 1.04
CA TYR A 70 -2.38 -6.79 0.61
C TYR A 70 -3.78 -7.42 0.74
N GLU A 71 -4.45 -7.19 1.87
CA GLU A 71 -5.81 -7.66 2.11
C GLU A 71 -6.79 -7.08 1.10
N LEU A 72 -6.77 -5.75 0.91
CA LEU A 72 -7.61 -5.06 -0.07
C LEU A 72 -7.38 -5.56 -1.50
N LYS A 73 -6.13 -5.84 -1.87
CA LYS A 73 -5.83 -6.42 -3.19
C LYS A 73 -6.42 -7.81 -3.34
N SER A 74 -6.31 -8.65 -2.32
CA SER A 74 -6.90 -10.00 -2.32
C SER A 74 -8.42 -9.95 -2.43
N GLU A 75 -9.07 -9.09 -1.66
CA GLU A 75 -10.52 -8.91 -1.69
C GLU A 75 -11.00 -8.39 -3.06
N ARG A 76 -10.29 -7.40 -3.62
CA ARG A 76 -10.58 -6.87 -4.96
C ARG A 76 -10.47 -7.94 -6.04
N ASP A 77 -9.46 -8.83 -5.96
CA ASP A 77 -9.30 -9.90 -6.95
C ASP A 77 -10.41 -10.96 -6.83
N LYS A 78 -10.88 -11.26 -5.60
CA LYS A 78 -12.06 -12.13 -5.38
C LYS A 78 -13.33 -11.53 -5.96
N ILE A 79 -13.63 -10.27 -5.61
CA ILE A 79 -14.81 -9.55 -6.10
C ILE A 79 -14.79 -9.48 -7.63
N LYS A 80 -13.63 -9.24 -8.24
CA LYS A 80 -13.50 -9.24 -9.69
C LYS A 80 -13.84 -10.61 -10.29
N SER A 81 -13.32 -11.69 -9.71
CA SER A 81 -13.64 -13.04 -10.18
C SER A 81 -15.13 -13.37 -10.04
N GLU A 82 -15.77 -12.94 -8.95
CA GLU A 82 -17.21 -13.12 -8.74
C GLU A 82 -18.02 -12.30 -9.75
N LEU A 83 -17.61 -11.08 -10.03
CA LEU A 83 -18.25 -10.22 -11.02
C LEU A 83 -18.12 -10.79 -12.44
N ASP A 84 -16.95 -11.30 -12.81
CA ASP A 84 -16.70 -11.92 -14.11
C ASP A 84 -17.58 -13.18 -14.26
N ALA A 85 -17.69 -14.01 -13.20
CA ALA A 85 -18.58 -15.18 -13.19
C ALA A 85 -20.05 -14.78 -13.30
N GLN A 86 -20.50 -13.76 -12.57
CA GLN A 86 -21.87 -13.28 -12.62
C GLN A 86 -22.22 -12.65 -13.99
N THR A 87 -21.28 -11.92 -14.58
CA THR A 87 -21.46 -11.32 -15.92
C THR A 87 -21.59 -12.40 -16.97
N SER A 88 -20.73 -13.43 -16.92
CA SER A 88 -20.84 -14.62 -17.77
C SER A 88 -22.19 -15.31 -17.60
N TYR A 89 -22.60 -15.54 -16.35
CA TYR A 89 -23.88 -16.18 -16.04
C TYR A 89 -25.09 -15.40 -16.57
N SER A 90 -25.11 -14.09 -16.34
CA SER A 90 -26.19 -13.20 -16.81
C SER A 90 -26.24 -13.12 -18.33
N THR A 91 -25.09 -13.19 -19.01
CA THR A 91 -25.01 -13.15 -20.48
C THR A 91 -25.63 -14.40 -21.06
N ALA A 92 -25.22 -15.58 -20.59
CA ALA A 92 -25.81 -16.85 -21.00
C ALA A 92 -27.32 -16.92 -20.73
N LEU A 93 -27.78 -16.44 -19.57
CA LEU A 93 -29.21 -16.39 -19.26
C LEU A 93 -29.98 -15.47 -20.21
N SER A 94 -29.41 -14.31 -20.56
CA SER A 94 -30.01 -13.39 -21.53
C SER A 94 -30.11 -14.01 -22.93
N GLU A 95 -29.06 -14.72 -23.38
CA GLU A 95 -29.06 -15.43 -24.66
C GLU A 95 -30.13 -16.52 -24.70
N LEU A 96 -30.16 -17.40 -23.69
CA LEU A 96 -31.14 -18.48 -23.58
C LEU A 96 -32.58 -17.95 -23.51
N THR A 97 -32.79 -16.84 -22.80
CA THR A 97 -34.10 -16.17 -22.75
C THR A 97 -34.48 -15.59 -24.11
N GLY A 98 -33.53 -15.02 -24.84
CA GLY A 98 -33.75 -14.54 -26.22
C GLY A 98 -34.20 -15.67 -27.15
N ILE A 99 -33.52 -16.82 -27.07
CA ILE A 99 -33.86 -18.03 -27.83
C ILE A 99 -35.26 -18.52 -27.47
N TRP A 100 -35.58 -18.59 -26.17
CA TRP A 100 -36.91 -18.97 -25.69
C TRP A 100 -38.01 -18.06 -26.28
N ASN A 101 -37.77 -16.75 -26.34
CA ASN A 101 -38.72 -15.81 -26.92
C ASN A 101 -38.92 -16.04 -28.43
N MET A 102 -37.88 -16.41 -29.17
CA MET A 102 -37.99 -16.79 -30.59
C MET A 102 -38.87 -18.03 -30.76
N ILE A 103 -38.65 -19.06 -29.94
CA ILE A 103 -39.47 -20.29 -29.95
C ILE A 103 -40.94 -19.96 -29.67
N ASN A 104 -41.21 -19.15 -28.63
CA ASN A 104 -42.57 -18.74 -28.28
C ASN A 104 -43.24 -17.89 -29.37
N ALA A 105 -42.47 -17.12 -30.13
CA ALA A 105 -42.95 -16.36 -31.28
C ALA A 105 -43.17 -17.23 -32.53
N GLY A 106 -42.80 -18.52 -32.49
CA GLY A 106 -42.89 -19.46 -33.61
C GLY A 106 -41.70 -19.42 -34.57
N ASP A 107 -40.66 -18.63 -34.30
CA ASP A 107 -39.45 -18.57 -35.11
C ASP A 107 -38.46 -19.68 -34.72
N LEU A 108 -38.80 -20.90 -35.10
CA LEU A 108 -37.98 -22.08 -34.81
C LEU A 108 -36.66 -22.08 -35.60
N THR A 109 -36.65 -21.50 -36.81
CA THR A 109 -35.42 -21.43 -37.63
C THR A 109 -34.41 -20.43 -37.04
N GLY A 110 -34.87 -19.24 -36.62
CA GLY A 110 -34.04 -18.27 -35.92
C GLY A 110 -33.50 -18.82 -34.61
N ALA A 111 -34.37 -19.46 -33.81
CA ALA A 111 -33.98 -20.11 -32.55
C ALA A 111 -32.94 -21.22 -32.75
N ALA A 112 -33.12 -22.08 -33.77
CA ALA A 112 -32.18 -23.15 -34.08
C ALA A 112 -30.80 -22.61 -34.47
N ASN A 113 -30.75 -21.57 -35.33
CA ASN A 113 -29.50 -20.94 -35.72
C ASN A 113 -28.78 -20.31 -34.51
N ALA A 114 -29.53 -19.68 -33.61
CA ALA A 114 -28.97 -19.10 -32.38
C ALA A 114 -28.41 -20.18 -31.44
N LEU A 115 -29.11 -21.31 -31.27
CA LEU A 115 -28.62 -22.45 -30.46
C LEU A 115 -27.36 -23.09 -31.04
N ILE A 116 -27.28 -23.25 -32.37
CA ILE A 116 -26.10 -23.77 -33.05
C ILE A 116 -24.90 -22.84 -32.82
N ALA A 117 -25.12 -21.53 -32.91
CA ALA A 117 -24.10 -20.51 -32.71
C ALA A 117 -23.68 -20.31 -31.24
N ALA A 118 -24.55 -20.62 -30.27
CA ALA A 118 -24.30 -20.38 -28.85
C ALA A 118 -23.07 -21.17 -28.35
N ASP A 119 -22.11 -20.49 -27.71
CA ASP A 119 -21.01 -21.17 -27.03
C ASP A 119 -21.47 -21.64 -25.65
N ASN A 120 -21.71 -22.94 -25.53
CA ASN A 120 -22.16 -23.57 -24.29
C ASN A 120 -21.00 -24.18 -23.49
N SER A 121 -19.74 -24.01 -23.91
CA SER A 121 -18.59 -24.67 -23.27
C SER A 121 -18.39 -24.25 -21.81
N ALA A 122 -18.76 -23.01 -21.49
CA ALA A 122 -18.65 -22.43 -20.15
C ALA A 122 -19.95 -22.50 -19.33
N TYR A 123 -21.00 -23.15 -19.84
CA TYR A 123 -22.27 -23.22 -19.14
C TYR A 123 -22.20 -24.16 -17.94
N ASP A 124 -22.77 -23.73 -16.83
CA ASP A 124 -22.98 -24.59 -15.66
C ASP A 124 -24.08 -25.63 -15.90
N GLU A 125 -24.28 -26.55 -14.95
CA GLU A 125 -25.26 -27.63 -15.06
C GLU A 125 -26.70 -27.13 -15.31
N ASN A 126 -27.09 -26.01 -14.70
CA ASN A 126 -28.43 -25.46 -14.87
C ASN A 126 -28.58 -24.85 -16.26
N GLN A 127 -27.61 -24.04 -16.67
CA GLN A 127 -27.56 -23.42 -18.00
C GLN A 127 -27.54 -24.48 -19.11
N GLN A 128 -26.78 -25.57 -18.92
CA GLN A 128 -26.80 -26.72 -19.82
C GLN A 128 -28.16 -27.41 -19.84
N GLY A 129 -28.81 -27.56 -18.69
CA GLY A 129 -30.17 -28.08 -18.60
C GLY A 129 -31.16 -27.25 -19.45
N TYR A 130 -31.12 -25.93 -19.32
CA TYR A 130 -31.94 -25.02 -20.11
C TYR A 130 -31.61 -25.06 -21.60
N TYR A 131 -30.32 -24.99 -21.96
CA TYR A 131 -29.86 -25.09 -23.34
C TYR A 131 -30.36 -26.38 -24.00
N ASN A 132 -30.21 -27.53 -23.34
CA ASN A 132 -30.66 -28.82 -23.85
C ASN A 132 -32.19 -28.89 -24.01
N ALA A 133 -32.95 -28.25 -23.13
CA ALA A 133 -34.40 -28.16 -23.26
C ALA A 133 -34.81 -27.32 -24.49
N LEU A 134 -34.16 -26.17 -24.69
CA LEU A 134 -34.39 -25.32 -25.86
C LEU A 134 -33.99 -26.00 -27.17
N CYS A 135 -32.86 -26.73 -27.19
CA CYS A 135 -32.47 -27.58 -28.32
C CYS A 135 -33.56 -28.58 -28.70
N LYS A 136 -34.15 -29.29 -27.73
CA LYS A 136 -35.25 -30.22 -28.00
C LYS A 136 -36.49 -29.54 -28.59
N LEU A 137 -36.84 -28.35 -28.11
CA LEU A 137 -37.98 -27.60 -28.60
C LEU A 137 -37.77 -27.04 -30.02
N ALA A 138 -36.53 -26.65 -30.33
CA ALA A 138 -36.16 -26.12 -31.65
C ALA A 138 -35.77 -27.20 -32.66
N GLY A 139 -35.73 -28.48 -32.27
CA GLY A 139 -35.30 -29.59 -33.14
C GLY A 139 -33.80 -29.55 -33.46
N VAL A 140 -32.96 -29.19 -32.49
CA VAL A 140 -31.50 -29.16 -32.60
C VAL A 140 -30.91 -30.26 -31.71
N ASP A 141 -29.94 -31.00 -32.23
CA ASP A 141 -29.13 -31.92 -31.43
C ASP A 141 -28.07 -31.11 -30.66
N PRO A 142 -28.11 -31.11 -29.32
CA PRO A 142 -27.21 -30.30 -28.50
C PRO A 142 -25.74 -30.74 -28.59
N LEU A 143 -25.45 -31.98 -29.00
CA LEU A 143 -24.09 -32.53 -29.10
C LEU A 143 -23.46 -32.22 -30.45
N THR A 144 -24.22 -32.40 -31.53
CA THR A 144 -23.71 -32.22 -32.89
C THR A 144 -23.93 -30.80 -33.43
N LYS A 145 -24.77 -30.00 -32.75
CA LYS A 145 -25.19 -28.67 -33.18
C LYS A 145 -25.72 -28.66 -34.61
N GLN A 146 -26.55 -29.65 -34.91
CA GLN A 146 -27.24 -29.79 -36.20
C GLN A 146 -28.74 -29.97 -35.96
N MET A 147 -29.54 -29.63 -36.97
CA MET A 147 -30.98 -29.91 -36.95
C MET A 147 -31.19 -31.43 -36.85
N THR A 148 -32.07 -31.85 -35.95
CA THR A 148 -32.49 -33.25 -35.88
C THR A 148 -33.36 -33.55 -37.10
N THR A 149 -32.89 -34.44 -37.97
CA THR A 149 -33.64 -34.89 -39.15
C THR A 149 -34.86 -35.71 -38.68
N GLY A 150 -35.98 -35.05 -38.44
CA GLY A 150 -37.28 -35.69 -38.26
C GLY A 150 -38.16 -35.09 -37.17
N GLN A 151 -39.10 -34.23 -37.57
CA GLN A 151 -40.54 -34.41 -37.39
C GLN A 151 -41.27 -33.83 -38.60
#